data_AF-A0A3C1UC79-F1
#
_entry.id   AF-A0A3C1UC79-F1
#
_cell.length_a   1.000
_cell.length_b   1.000
_cell.length_c   1.000
_cell.angle_alpha   90.00
_cell.angle_beta   90.00
_cell.angle_gamma   90.00
#
_symmetry.space_group_name_H-M   'P 1'
#
loop_
_entity.id
_entity.type
_entity.pdbx_description
1 polymer ?
#
loop_
_entity_poly.entity_id
_entity_poly.type
_entity_poly.pdbx_seq_one_letter_code
_entity_poly.pdbx_strand_id
1 'polypeptide(L)'
;MRNIIIFDDNETRRQLLPLTHTRPIAKIRIGVTTIAEKWQNMLGEARYSWLTASYLQEKFPLLAEGTNLMIAGHVLPSPSLAKQALALGEGEAIID
;
A
#
# COMPACT_ATOMS: atom_id res chain seq x y z
N MET A 1 -16.82 5.41 1.50
CA MET A 1 -15.83 4.31 1.57
C MET A 1 -14.46 4.95 1.36
N ARG A 2 -13.46 4.67 2.21
CA ARG A 2 -12.13 5.31 2.07
C ARG A 2 -11.43 4.84 0.78
N ASN A 3 -10.60 5.70 0.21
CA ASN A 3 -9.74 5.33 -0.92
C ASN A 3 -8.29 5.21 -0.44
N ILE A 4 -7.71 4.03 -0.59
CA ILE A 4 -6.38 3.69 -0.10
C ILE A 4 -5.51 3.34 -1.29
N ILE A 5 -4.41 4.06 -1.43
CA ILE A 5 -3.42 3.83 -2.47
C ILE A 5 -2.17 3.29 -1.80
N ILE A 6 -1.81 2.05 -2.13
CA ILE A 6 -0.57 1.46 -1.65
C ILE A 6 0.50 1.66 -2.72
N PHE A 7 1.55 2.41 -2.41
CA PHE A 7 2.56 2.83 -3.37
C PHE A 7 3.90 2.12 -3.18
N ASP A 8 4.59 1.85 -4.27
CA ASP A 8 5.96 1.33 -4.23
C ASP A 8 6.95 2.48 -4.21
N ASP A 9 7.79 2.53 -3.17
CA ASP A 9 9.03 3.30 -3.25
C ASP A 9 9.96 2.70 -4.32
N ASN A 10 10.55 3.56 -5.15
CA ASN A 10 11.33 3.11 -6.29
C ASN A 10 12.63 2.41 -5.90
N GLU A 11 13.28 2.84 -4.83
CA GLU A 11 14.51 2.22 -4.35
C GLU A 11 14.21 0.86 -3.73
N THR A 12 13.27 0.80 -2.79
CA THR A 12 12.86 -0.46 -2.14
C THR A 12 12.33 -1.47 -3.16
N ARG A 13 11.57 -1.03 -4.17
CA ARG A 13 11.08 -1.92 -5.23
C ARG A 13 12.23 -2.57 -5.99
N ARG A 14 13.30 -1.83 -6.30
CA ARG A 14 14.48 -2.38 -7.00
C ARG A 14 15.26 -3.34 -6.11
N GLN A 15 15.39 -3.04 -4.83
CA GLN A 15 16.07 -3.92 -3.87
C GLN A 15 15.36 -5.27 -3.67
N LEU A 16 14.04 -5.32 -3.90
CA LEU A 16 13.22 -6.52 -3.77
C LEU A 16 13.09 -7.33 -5.08
N LEU A 17 13.88 -7.02 -6.12
CA LEU A 17 13.96 -7.86 -7.29
C LEU A 17 14.55 -9.24 -6.92
N PRO A 18 14.07 -10.33 -7.54
CA PRO A 18 13.15 -10.38 -8.67
C PRO A 18 11.65 -10.37 -8.30
N LEU A 19 11.28 -10.31 -7.03
CA LEU A 19 9.88 -10.48 -6.59
C LEU A 19 8.96 -9.39 -7.16
N THR A 20 9.47 -8.17 -7.30
CA THR A 20 8.74 -7.00 -7.81
C THR A 20 8.73 -6.90 -9.34
N HIS A 21 9.29 -7.87 -10.08
CA HIS A 21 9.14 -7.93 -11.53
C HIS A 21 7.70 -8.18 -11.98
N THR A 22 6.87 -8.80 -11.16
CA THR A 22 5.53 -9.27 -11.58
C THR A 22 4.38 -8.77 -10.72
N ARG A 23 4.69 -7.97 -9.68
CA ARG A 23 3.69 -7.46 -8.73
C ARG A 23 4.23 -6.26 -7.92
N PRO A 24 3.34 -5.40 -7.40
CA PRO A 24 3.70 -4.38 -6.41
C PRO A 24 4.30 -5.00 -5.15
N ILE A 25 5.08 -4.23 -4.38
CA ILE A 25 5.66 -4.70 -3.11
C ILE A 25 4.55 -5.19 -2.17
N ALA A 26 3.44 -4.46 -2.10
CA ALA A 26 2.31 -4.77 -1.24
C ALA A 26 1.66 -6.15 -1.53
N LYS A 27 1.87 -6.71 -2.72
CA LYS A 27 1.36 -8.03 -3.15
C LYS A 27 2.34 -9.17 -2.86
N ILE A 28 3.48 -8.89 -2.23
CA ILE A 28 4.39 -9.91 -1.70
C ILE A 28 3.78 -10.54 -0.45
N ARG A 29 3.87 -11.88 -0.35
CA ARG A 29 3.42 -12.63 0.82
C ARG A 29 4.43 -12.56 1.95
N ILE A 30 3.94 -12.34 3.16
CA ILE A 30 4.69 -12.40 4.42
C ILE A 30 3.94 -13.39 5.32
N GLY A 31 4.38 -14.66 5.25
CA GLY A 31 3.62 -15.81 5.74
C GLY A 31 2.46 -16.16 4.80
N VAL A 32 1.27 -16.39 5.36
CA VAL A 32 0.08 -16.78 4.59
C VAL A 32 -0.51 -15.59 3.81
N THR A 33 -0.44 -14.38 4.37
CA THR A 33 -1.04 -13.17 3.79
C THR A 33 -0.01 -12.25 3.14
N THR A 34 -0.47 -11.44 2.20
CA THR A 34 0.27 -10.31 1.61
C THR A 34 0.27 -9.11 2.52
N ILE A 35 1.19 -8.16 2.28
CA ILE A 35 1.23 -6.88 3.00
C ILE A 35 -0.11 -6.13 2.81
N ALA A 36 -0.66 -6.12 1.60
CA ALA A 36 -1.95 -5.53 1.28
C ALA A 36 -3.10 -6.18 2.08
N GLU A 37 -3.15 -7.52 2.15
CA GLU A 37 -4.17 -8.23 2.93
C GLU A 37 -4.07 -7.93 4.43
N LYS A 38 -2.85 -7.75 4.96
CA LYS A 38 -2.67 -7.33 6.36
C LYS A 38 -3.25 -5.92 6.58
N TRP A 39 -3.04 -4.99 5.65
CA TRP A 39 -3.64 -3.65 5.72
C TRP A 39 -5.16 -3.70 5.61
N GLN A 40 -5.69 -4.51 4.69
CA GLN A 40 -7.13 -4.74 4.53
C GLN A 40 -7.78 -5.26 5.81
N ASN A 41 -7.15 -6.23 6.48
CA ASN A 41 -7.63 -6.76 7.75
C ASN A 41 -7.61 -5.73 8.89
N MET A 42 -6.70 -4.75 8.85
CA MET A 42 -6.56 -3.73 9.90
C MET A 42 -7.44 -2.50 9.67
N LEU A 43 -7.64 -2.09 8.41
CA LEU A 43 -8.39 -0.88 8.05
C LEU A 43 -9.83 -1.15 7.61
N GLY A 44 -10.16 -2.42 7.33
CA GLY A 44 -11.49 -2.85 6.90
C GLY A 44 -11.82 -2.50 5.46
N GLU A 45 -13.13 -2.40 5.19
CA GLU A 45 -13.66 -2.12 3.86
C GLU A 45 -13.26 -0.74 3.35
N ALA A 46 -12.47 -0.74 2.27
CA ALA A 46 -12.04 0.44 1.55
C ALA A 46 -11.79 0.06 0.09
N ARG A 47 -11.65 1.06 -0.78
CA ARG A 47 -11.13 0.86 -2.13
C ARG A 47 -9.60 0.82 -2.04
N TYR A 48 -8.99 -0.24 -2.57
CA TYR A 48 -7.54 -0.41 -2.58
C TYR A 48 -7.06 -0.41 -4.03
N SER A 49 -6.05 0.42 -4.32
CA SER A 49 -5.38 0.47 -5.61
C SER A 49 -3.87 0.60 -5.44
N TRP A 50 -3.12 0.50 -6.53
CA TRP A 50 -1.66 0.39 -6.49
C TRP A 50 -0.98 1.48 -7.30
N LEU A 51 -0.09 2.23 -6.66
CA LEU A 51 0.85 3.11 -7.35
C LEU A 51 2.20 2.38 -7.48
N THR A 52 2.36 1.68 -8.60
CA THR A 52 3.54 0.85 -8.89
C THR A 52 4.14 1.17 -10.27
N ALA A 53 5.14 0.40 -10.71
CA ALA A 53 5.79 0.55 -12.01
C ALA A 53 4.79 0.52 -13.17
N SER A 54 5.07 1.30 -14.22
CA SER A 54 4.17 1.49 -15.38
C SER A 54 3.74 0.18 -16.04
N TYR A 55 4.67 -0.77 -16.20
CA TYR A 55 4.38 -2.08 -16.81
C TYR A 55 3.47 -2.98 -15.95
N LEU A 56 3.26 -2.64 -14.67
CA LEU A 56 2.34 -3.35 -13.78
C LEU A 56 0.96 -2.70 -13.73
N GLN A 57 0.81 -1.45 -14.19
CA GLN A 57 -0.43 -0.67 -14.04
C GLN A 57 -1.61 -1.27 -14.80
N GLU A 58 -1.37 -1.95 -15.93
CA GLU A 58 -2.43 -2.66 -16.64
C GLU A 58 -3.09 -3.73 -15.75
N LYS A 59 -2.30 -4.44 -14.94
CA LYS A 59 -2.78 -5.51 -14.05
C LYS A 59 -3.18 -5.01 -12.67
N PHE A 60 -2.54 -3.94 -12.20
CA PHE A 60 -2.72 -3.38 -10.87
C PHE A 60 -3.08 -1.89 -11.00
N PRO A 61 -4.31 -1.56 -11.45
CA PRO A 61 -4.69 -0.20 -11.77
C PRO A 61 -4.67 0.69 -10.53
N LEU A 62 -4.23 1.93 -10.74
CA LEU A 62 -4.38 3.03 -9.80
C LEU A 62 -5.78 3.63 -9.89
N LEU A 63 -6.43 3.81 -8.74
CA LEU A 63 -7.70 4.52 -8.62
C LEU A 63 -7.48 5.69 -7.66
N ALA A 64 -7.20 6.87 -8.21
CA ALA A 64 -7.01 8.10 -7.44
C ALA A 64 -8.27 8.97 -7.54
N GLU A 65 -9.04 9.04 -6.47
CA GLU A 65 -10.32 9.76 -6.40
C GLU A 65 -10.44 10.47 -5.04
N GLY A 66 -10.73 11.78 -5.06
CA GLY A 66 -10.93 12.57 -3.84
C GLY A 66 -9.72 12.52 -2.89
N THR A 67 -9.99 12.41 -1.59
CA THR A 67 -8.97 12.28 -0.54
C THR A 67 -8.49 10.84 -0.43
N ASN A 68 -7.18 10.64 -0.54
CA ASN A 68 -6.53 9.32 -0.57
C ASN A 68 -5.64 9.13 0.66
N LEU A 69 -5.78 7.99 1.34
CA LEU A 69 -4.78 7.55 2.30
C LEU A 69 -3.66 6.83 1.54
N MET A 70 -2.46 7.42 1.58
CA MET A 70 -1.27 6.88 0.94
C MET A 70 -0.52 5.96 1.91
N ILE A 71 -0.21 4.73 1.50
CA ILE A 71 0.52 3.75 2.32
C ILE A 71 1.73 3.25 1.54
N ALA A 72 2.92 3.31 2.14
CA ALA A 72 4.11 2.72 1.56
C ALA A 72 3.99 1.18 1.54
N GLY A 73 4.10 0.57 0.36
CA GLY A 73 3.86 -0.86 0.15
C GLY A 73 4.86 -1.80 0.80
N HIS A 74 5.97 -1.27 1.29
CA HIS A 74 6.98 -1.99 2.07
C HIS A 74 6.74 -1.93 3.59
N VAL A 75 5.74 -1.17 4.05
CA VAL A 75 5.41 -1.04 5.47
C VAL A 75 4.39 -2.09 5.88
N LEU A 76 4.74 -2.86 6.91
CA LEU A 76 3.82 -3.79 7.56
C LEU A 76 2.94 -3.07 8.58
N PRO A 77 1.62 -3.33 8.60
CA PRO A 77 0.76 -2.70 9.58
C PRO A 77 0.97 -3.27 10.98
N SER A 78 0.83 -2.41 11.98
CA SER A 78 0.60 -2.77 13.37
C SER A 78 -0.71 -2.13 13.85
N PRO A 79 -1.34 -2.61 14.93
CA PRO A 79 -2.56 -1.99 15.46
C PRO A 79 -2.40 -0.50 15.78
N SER A 80 -1.24 -0.11 16.32
CA SER A 80 -0.92 1.29 16.62
C SER A 80 -0.80 2.12 15.35
N LEU A 81 -0.07 1.60 14.35
CA LEU A 81 0.13 2.30 13.08
C LEU A 81 -1.18 2.45 12.31
N ALA A 82 -2.02 1.42 12.28
CA ALA A 82 -3.33 1.47 11.63
C ALA A 82 -4.23 2.52 12.29
N LYS A 83 -4.22 2.62 13.63
CA LYS A 83 -4.96 3.65 14.36
C LYS A 83 -4.46 5.06 14.00
N GLN A 84 -3.14 5.27 13.94
CA GLN A 84 -2.57 6.55 13.55
C GLN A 84 -2.91 6.90 12.09
N ALA A 85 -2.79 5.96 11.17
CA ALA A 85 -3.12 6.16 9.76
C ALA A 85 -4.59 6.58 9.55
N LEU A 86 -5.51 6.09 10.38
CA LEU A 86 -6.92 6.47 10.35
C LEU A 86 -7.21 7.85 10.98
N ALA A 87 -6.28 8.37 11.78
CA ALA A 87 -6.40 9.65 12.47
C ALA A 87 -5.71 10.81 11.73
N LEU A 88 -4.97 10.52 10.65
CA LEU A 88 -4.29 11.53 9.85
C LEU A 88 -5.28 12.53 9.25
N GLY A 89 -4.95 13.82 9.39
CA GLY A 89 -5.54 14.90 8.62
C GLY A 89 -4.97 15.00 7.20
N GLU A 90 -5.58 15.84 6.37
CA GLU A 90 -5.07 16.11 5.02
C GLU A 90 -3.70 16.78 5.08
N GLY A 91 -2.75 16.26 4.31
CA GLY A 91 -1.36 16.76 4.30
C GLY A 91 -0.48 16.25 5.43
N GLU A 92 -1.02 15.49 6.38
CA GLU A 92 -0.23 14.87 7.45
C GLU A 92 0.39 13.55 7.00
N ALA A 93 1.52 13.21 7.61
CA ALA A 93 2.23 11.97 7.36
C ALA A 93 2.81 11.40 8.67
N ILE A 94 2.90 10.07 8.73
CA ILE A 94 3.65 9.35 9.75
C ILE A 94 5.04 9.10 9.17
N ILE A 95 6.07 9.56 9.87
CA ILE A 95 7.48 9.39 9.49
C ILE A 95 8.15 8.61 10.63
N ASP A 96 8.89 7.57 10.27
CA ASP A 96 9.78 6.80 11.15
C ASP A 96 11.16 6.70 10.48
#